data_AF-A0A2X2CD70-F1
#
_entry.id   AF-A0A2X2CD70-F1
#
_cell.length_a   1.000
_cell.length_b   1.000
_cell.length_c   1.000
_cell.angle_alpha   90.00
_cell.angle_beta   90.00
_cell.angle_gamma   90.00
#
_symmetry.space_group_name_H-M   'P 1'
#
loop_
_entity.id
_entity.type
_entity.pdbx_description
1 polymer ?
#
loop_
_entity_poly.entity_id
_entity_poly.type
_entity_poly.pdbx_seq_one_letter_code
_entity_poly.pdbx_strand_id
1 'polypeptide(L)'
;MFFDADALVLLAQLNLSHINTKLTANCVLTPHPKEAATLLHCDVADIQNNRQQAAIEITRQYHCWAIVKGQGTVIASPQGDITVNTTGNSGLSTAGSGDVLTGVMASFLAQGMPIAEAVPSAVWIHGIAADQLIKQGIGPIGLTASELIDTIRAVRNQMWATHQQHSTDLF
;
A
#
# COMPACT_ATOMS: atom_id res chain seq x y z
N MET A 1 -8.64 9.38 -3.14
CA MET A 1 -9.58 8.83 -2.12
C MET A 1 -9.10 7.44 -1.77
N PHE A 2 -9.07 7.10 -0.49
CA PHE A 2 -8.52 5.83 -0.01
C PHE A 2 -9.65 4.98 0.56
N PHE A 3 -9.69 3.72 0.17
CA PHE A 3 -10.63 2.75 0.74
C PHE A 3 -9.83 1.60 1.34
N ASP A 4 -9.98 1.40 2.65
CA ASP A 4 -9.40 0.30 3.41
C ASP A 4 -10.49 -0.33 4.28
N ALA A 5 -10.27 -1.55 4.75
CA ALA A 5 -11.12 -2.25 5.72
C ALA A 5 -12.62 -2.27 5.31
N ASP A 6 -13.50 -1.83 6.20
CA ASP A 6 -14.96 -1.88 6.03
C ASP A 6 -15.43 -1.11 4.79
N ALA A 7 -14.69 -0.09 4.36
CA ALA A 7 -15.01 0.65 3.14
C ALA A 7 -14.92 -0.24 1.89
N LEU A 8 -14.01 -1.23 1.88
CA LEU A 8 -13.87 -2.20 0.80
C LEU A 8 -15.00 -3.23 0.81
N VAL A 9 -15.44 -3.66 2.00
CA VAL A 9 -16.57 -4.58 2.14
C VAL A 9 -17.85 -3.93 1.64
N LEU A 10 -18.10 -2.69 2.02
CA LEU A 10 -19.25 -1.92 1.52
C LEU A 10 -19.15 -1.72 0.01
N LEU A 11 -17.97 -1.39 -0.51
CA LEU A 11 -17.75 -1.24 -1.95
C LEU A 11 -18.07 -2.53 -2.73
N ALA A 12 -17.72 -3.70 -2.20
CA ALA A 12 -18.02 -5.00 -2.81
C ALA A 12 -19.53 -5.33 -2.80
N GLN A 13 -20.27 -4.83 -1.82
CA GLN A 13 -21.73 -5.00 -1.71
C GLN A 13 -22.50 -4.00 -2.59
N LEU A 14 -21.90 -2.84 -2.85
CA LEU A 14 -22.43 -1.90 -3.82
C LEU A 14 -22.33 -2.54 -5.19
N ASN A 15 -23.50 -2.85 -5.76
CA ASN A 15 -23.58 -3.42 -7.10
C ASN A 15 -23.25 -2.31 -8.11
N LEU A 16 -21.95 -2.02 -8.30
CA LEU A 16 -21.44 -0.97 -9.20
C LEU A 16 -21.80 -1.23 -10.67
N SER A 17 -22.32 -2.42 -10.99
CA SER A 17 -22.95 -2.71 -12.27
C SER A 17 -24.20 -1.86 -12.54
N HIS A 18 -24.93 -1.45 -11.48
CA HIS A 18 -26.15 -0.64 -11.57
C HIS A 18 -25.91 0.86 -11.32
N ILE A 19 -24.77 1.21 -10.72
CA ILE A 19 -24.38 2.59 -10.49
C ILE A 19 -23.18 2.86 -11.39
N ASN A 20 -23.34 3.68 -12.44
CA ASN A 20 -22.27 4.08 -13.36
C ASN A 20 -21.20 4.98 -12.70
N THR A 21 -20.93 4.78 -11.41
CA THR A 21 -19.86 5.39 -10.65
C THR A 21 -18.68 4.43 -10.63
N LYS A 22 -17.86 4.50 -11.66
CA LYS A 22 -16.51 3.97 -11.61
C LYS A 22 -15.72 4.83 -10.62
N LEU A 23 -14.87 4.22 -9.80
CA LEU A 23 -13.92 5.01 -9.02
C LEU A 23 -13.00 5.75 -10.00
N THR A 24 -12.47 6.88 -9.56
CA THR A 24 -11.52 7.64 -10.38
C THR A 24 -10.14 7.02 -10.29
N ALA A 25 -9.27 7.29 -11.27
CA ALA A 25 -7.86 6.88 -11.23
C ALA A 25 -7.08 7.44 -10.03
N ASN A 26 -7.67 8.40 -9.29
CA ASN A 26 -7.13 8.96 -8.04
C ASN A 26 -7.61 8.21 -6.78
N CYS A 27 -8.27 7.06 -6.96
CA CYS A 27 -8.66 6.17 -5.87
C CYS A 27 -7.63 5.07 -5.68
N VAL A 28 -7.43 4.65 -4.44
CA VAL A 28 -6.53 3.56 -4.06
C VAL A 28 -7.28 2.61 -3.13
N LEU A 29 -7.32 1.33 -3.49
CA LEU A 29 -7.84 0.24 -2.67
C LEU A 29 -6.68 -0.51 -2.04
N THR A 30 -6.75 -0.81 -0.75
CA THR A 30 -5.67 -1.50 -0.02
C THR A 30 -6.06 -2.86 0.55
N PRO A 31 -6.67 -3.78 -0.24
CA PRO A 31 -7.21 -5.02 0.30
C PRO A 31 -6.12 -5.96 0.82
N HIS A 32 -6.35 -6.58 1.98
CA HIS A 32 -5.70 -7.85 2.33
C HIS A 32 -6.36 -9.01 1.56
N PRO A 33 -5.79 -10.23 1.52
CA PRO A 33 -6.29 -11.32 0.67
C PRO A 33 -7.78 -11.64 0.84
N LYS A 34 -8.32 -11.59 2.07
CA LYS A 34 -9.75 -11.77 2.32
C LYS A 34 -10.65 -10.62 1.80
N GLU A 35 -10.19 -9.37 1.82
CA GLU A 35 -10.91 -8.23 1.23
C GLU A 35 -10.85 -8.31 -0.29
N ALA A 36 -9.71 -8.70 -0.86
CA ALA A 36 -9.56 -8.89 -2.31
C ALA A 36 -10.49 -9.99 -2.83
N ALA A 37 -10.57 -11.12 -2.13
CA ALA A 37 -11.50 -12.20 -2.43
C ALA A 37 -12.96 -11.71 -2.39
N THR A 38 -13.29 -10.86 -1.42
CA THR A 38 -14.62 -10.23 -1.30
C THR A 38 -14.91 -9.31 -2.49
N LEU A 39 -13.95 -8.47 -2.90
CA LEU A 39 -14.08 -7.53 -4.03
C LEU A 39 -14.24 -8.23 -5.39
N LEU A 40 -13.62 -9.41 -5.55
CA LEU A 40 -13.62 -10.20 -6.79
C LEU A 40 -14.64 -11.35 -6.79
N HIS A 41 -15.36 -11.55 -5.69
CA HIS A 41 -16.31 -12.66 -5.50
C HIS A 41 -15.68 -14.04 -5.77
N CYS A 42 -14.46 -14.27 -5.27
CA CYS A 42 -13.74 -15.54 -5.39
C CYS A 42 -13.24 -16.03 -4.03
N ASP A 43 -12.53 -17.17 -3.99
CA ASP A 43 -11.96 -17.69 -2.76
C ASP A 43 -10.61 -17.02 -2.42
N VAL A 44 -10.29 -16.95 -1.13
CA VAL A 44 -8.98 -16.43 -0.66
C VAL A 44 -7.82 -17.24 -1.23
N ALA A 45 -8.02 -18.53 -1.48
CA ALA A 45 -7.02 -19.40 -2.10
C ALA A 45 -6.64 -18.92 -3.51
N ASP A 46 -7.63 -18.47 -4.31
CA ASP A 46 -7.39 -17.95 -5.66
C ASP A 46 -6.54 -16.69 -5.62
N ILE A 47 -6.85 -15.79 -4.68
CA ILE A 47 -6.06 -14.57 -4.45
C ILE A 47 -4.62 -14.93 -4.11
N GLN A 48 -4.40 -15.86 -3.18
CA GLN A 48 -3.06 -16.24 -2.74
C GLN A 48 -2.26 -16.96 -3.81
N ASN A 49 -2.93 -17.76 -4.65
CA ASN A 49 -2.31 -18.45 -5.78
C ASN A 49 -1.78 -17.46 -6.84
N ASN A 50 -2.46 -16.34 -7.04
CA ASN A 50 -2.01 -15.31 -8.00
C ASN A 50 -2.43 -13.88 -7.60
N ARG A 51 -1.73 -13.29 -6.62
CA ARG A 51 -2.00 -11.92 -6.18
C ARG A 51 -1.78 -10.87 -7.26
N GLN A 52 -0.88 -11.13 -8.21
CA GLN A 52 -0.67 -10.23 -9.34
C GLN A 52 -1.91 -10.14 -10.21
N GLN A 53 -2.48 -11.28 -10.57
CA GLN A 53 -3.71 -11.33 -11.35
C GLN A 53 -4.89 -10.70 -10.59
N ALA A 54 -5.02 -10.98 -9.29
CA ALA A 54 -6.04 -10.35 -8.46
C ALA A 54 -5.93 -8.81 -8.45
N ALA A 55 -4.71 -8.27 -8.32
CA ALA A 55 -4.51 -6.82 -8.37
C ALA A 55 -4.95 -6.24 -9.73
N ILE A 56 -4.59 -6.89 -10.84
CA ILE A 56 -5.02 -6.49 -12.20
C ILE A 56 -6.56 -6.50 -12.30
N GLU A 57 -7.22 -7.56 -11.84
CA GLU A 57 -8.67 -7.69 -11.92
C GLU A 57 -9.38 -6.60 -11.10
N ILE A 58 -8.88 -6.30 -9.90
CA ILE A 58 -9.40 -5.21 -9.07
C ILE A 58 -9.24 -3.87 -9.79
N THR A 59 -8.06 -3.56 -10.33
CA THR A 59 -7.88 -2.30 -11.07
C THR A 59 -8.80 -2.21 -12.30
N ARG A 60 -9.03 -3.32 -13.01
CA ARG A 60 -9.94 -3.37 -14.16
C ARG A 60 -11.40 -3.16 -13.76
N GLN A 61 -11.82 -3.79 -12.68
CA GLN A 61 -13.21 -3.74 -12.20
C GLN A 61 -13.55 -2.36 -11.63
N TYR A 62 -12.63 -1.76 -10.87
CA TYR A 62 -12.89 -0.52 -10.13
C TYR A 62 -12.28 0.73 -10.78
N HIS A 63 -11.43 0.60 -11.80
CA HIS A 63 -10.73 1.71 -12.49
C HIS A 63 -9.88 2.60 -11.58
N CYS A 64 -9.22 1.99 -10.61
CA CYS A 64 -8.41 2.65 -9.59
C CYS A 64 -7.11 1.89 -9.32
N TRP A 65 -6.27 2.40 -8.42
CA TRP A 65 -5.10 1.68 -7.93
C TRP A 65 -5.52 0.56 -6.99
N ALA A 66 -4.79 -0.56 -7.01
CA ALA A 66 -4.96 -1.68 -6.10
C ALA A 66 -3.64 -2.05 -5.43
N ILE A 67 -3.65 -2.18 -4.10
CA ILE A 67 -2.53 -2.61 -3.26
C ILE A 67 -2.95 -3.88 -2.53
N VAL A 68 -2.62 -5.04 -3.10
CA VAL A 68 -2.98 -6.34 -2.52
C VAL A 68 -1.92 -6.72 -1.49
N LYS A 69 -2.27 -6.54 -0.21
CA LYS A 69 -1.37 -6.70 0.95
C LYS A 69 -0.94 -8.17 1.13
N GLY A 70 0.27 -8.36 1.63
CA GLY A 70 0.89 -9.67 1.91
C GLY A 70 2.41 -9.64 1.73
N GLN A 71 3.10 -10.75 1.95
CA GLN A 71 4.54 -10.86 1.65
C GLN A 71 4.78 -10.55 0.18
N GLY A 72 5.62 -9.60 -0.19
CA GLY A 72 5.66 -9.17 -1.59
C GLY A 72 4.35 -8.48 -1.98
N THR A 73 4.02 -7.36 -1.33
CA THR A 73 2.77 -6.63 -1.60
C THR A 73 2.74 -6.22 -3.06
N VAL A 74 1.63 -6.50 -3.74
CA VAL A 74 1.46 -6.21 -5.17
C VAL A 74 0.73 -4.89 -5.32
N ILE A 75 1.26 -4.01 -6.16
CA ILE A 75 0.71 -2.71 -6.51
C ILE A 75 0.38 -2.73 -8.00
N ALA A 76 -0.86 -2.44 -8.35
CA ALA A 76 -1.31 -2.31 -9.73
C ALA A 76 -1.90 -0.92 -9.99
N SER A 77 -1.50 -0.29 -11.09
CA SER A 77 -2.05 0.99 -11.56
C SER A 77 -3.27 0.77 -12.45
N PRO A 78 -4.21 1.73 -12.53
CA PRO A 78 -5.32 1.66 -13.48
C PRO A 78 -4.86 1.74 -14.94
N GLN A 79 -3.59 2.10 -15.20
CA GLN A 79 -2.96 2.09 -16.52
C GLN A 79 -2.34 0.72 -16.88
N GLY A 80 -2.28 -0.22 -15.94
CA GLY A 80 -1.75 -1.57 -16.15
C GLY A 80 -0.32 -1.80 -15.66
N ASP A 81 0.30 -0.80 -15.03
CA ASP A 81 1.63 -0.98 -14.42
C ASP A 81 1.52 -1.84 -13.17
N ILE A 82 2.52 -2.70 -12.96
CA ILE A 82 2.58 -3.61 -11.81
C ILE A 82 3.93 -3.46 -11.14
N THR A 83 3.92 -3.31 -9.82
CA THR A 83 5.11 -3.28 -8.99
C THR A 83 4.93 -4.22 -7.80
N VAL A 84 5.97 -4.96 -7.45
CA VAL A 84 6.00 -5.81 -6.25
C VAL A 84 6.92 -5.16 -5.22
N ASN A 85 6.36 -4.81 -4.07
CA ASN A 85 7.15 -4.29 -2.97
C ASN A 85 7.94 -5.40 -2.28
N THR A 86 9.25 -5.24 -2.18
CA THR A 86 10.16 -6.24 -1.60
C THR A 86 10.48 -5.99 -0.12
N THR A 87 9.96 -4.91 0.47
CA THR A 87 10.16 -4.57 1.88
C THR A 87 8.97 -4.96 2.75
N GLY A 88 9.19 -4.97 4.06
CA GLY A 88 8.18 -5.29 5.05
C GLY A 88 8.19 -6.76 5.45
N ASN A 89 7.53 -7.02 6.56
CA ASN A 89 7.55 -8.31 7.25
C ASN A 89 6.23 -8.55 8.00
N SER A 90 6.15 -9.68 8.69
CA SER A 90 4.95 -10.09 9.43
C SER A 90 4.53 -9.13 10.56
N GLY A 91 5.44 -8.28 11.05
CA GLY A 91 5.13 -7.24 12.04
C GLY A 91 4.14 -6.19 11.53
N LEU A 92 4.01 -6.03 10.20
CA LEU A 92 3.00 -5.15 9.60
C LEU A 92 1.57 -5.68 9.70
N SER A 93 1.39 -6.96 10.05
CA SER A 93 0.08 -7.58 10.30
C SER A 93 -0.47 -7.23 11.69
N THR A 94 -0.28 -5.99 12.11
CA THR A 94 -0.75 -5.43 13.38
C THR A 94 -1.88 -4.43 13.13
N ALA A 95 -2.78 -4.28 14.10
CA ALA A 95 -3.89 -3.33 13.99
C ALA A 95 -3.37 -1.90 13.83
N GLY A 96 -3.99 -1.12 12.94
CA GLY A 96 -3.61 0.26 12.65
C GLY A 96 -2.45 0.46 11.67
N SER A 97 -1.73 -0.60 11.29
CA SER A 97 -0.64 -0.54 10.29
C SER A 97 -1.12 -0.01 8.93
N GLY A 98 -2.32 -0.44 8.50
CA GLY A 98 -2.96 0.08 7.28
C GLY A 98 -3.29 1.58 7.34
N ASP A 99 -3.66 2.09 8.52
CA ASP A 99 -3.92 3.52 8.73
C ASP A 99 -2.64 4.34 8.61
N VAL A 100 -1.51 3.81 9.14
CA VAL A 100 -0.18 4.42 8.98
C VAL A 100 0.20 4.49 7.51
N LEU A 101 0.07 3.39 6.76
CA LEU A 101 0.31 3.37 5.32
C LEU A 101 -0.54 4.42 4.59
N THR A 102 -1.84 4.50 4.90
CA THR A 102 -2.76 5.46 4.30
C THR A 102 -2.36 6.90 4.62
N GLY A 103 -1.97 7.19 5.86
CA GLY A 103 -1.49 8.51 6.29
C GLY A 103 -0.20 8.93 5.59
N VAL A 104 0.76 8.01 5.43
CA VAL A 104 2.00 8.27 4.68
C VAL A 104 1.69 8.62 3.23
N MET A 105 0.86 7.82 2.57
CA MET A 105 0.50 8.03 1.17
C MET A 105 -0.25 9.34 0.97
N ALA A 106 -1.21 9.66 1.84
CA ALA A 106 -1.90 10.93 1.85
C ALA A 106 -0.92 12.10 2.02
N SER A 107 0.09 11.96 2.89
CA SER A 107 1.11 13.00 3.08
C SER A 107 1.94 13.26 1.83
N PHE A 108 2.27 12.22 1.05
CA PHE A 108 3.01 12.37 -0.21
C PHE A 108 2.17 13.08 -1.28
N LEU A 109 0.91 12.66 -1.43
CA LEU A 109 -0.01 13.32 -2.37
C LEU A 109 -0.26 14.79 -2.00
N ALA A 110 -0.42 15.09 -0.70
CA ALA A 110 -0.62 16.47 -0.23
C ALA A 110 0.57 17.39 -0.50
N GLN A 111 1.78 16.82 -0.65
CA GLN A 111 2.99 17.54 -1.04
C GLN A 111 3.14 17.70 -2.56
N GLY A 112 2.17 17.23 -3.35
CA GLY A 112 2.19 17.32 -4.81
C GLY A 112 2.95 16.21 -5.52
N MET A 113 3.34 15.14 -4.81
CA MET A 113 3.96 13.97 -5.44
C MET A 113 2.94 13.29 -6.38
N PRO A 114 3.33 12.97 -7.63
CA PRO A 114 2.45 12.23 -8.55
C PRO A 114 2.00 10.90 -7.94
N ILE A 115 0.73 10.51 -8.13
CA ILE A 115 0.18 9.27 -7.53
C ILE A 115 0.97 8.02 -7.94
N ALA A 116 1.49 8.00 -9.16
CA ALA A 116 2.31 6.91 -9.67
C ALA A 116 3.64 6.74 -8.92
N GLU A 117 4.12 7.78 -8.26
CA GLU A 117 5.30 7.74 -7.39
C GLU A 117 4.88 7.56 -5.91
N ALA A 118 3.86 8.30 -5.48
CA ALA A 118 3.41 8.31 -4.08
C ALA A 118 2.95 6.94 -3.59
N VAL A 119 2.20 6.19 -4.40
CA VAL A 119 1.69 4.86 -4.03
C VAL A 119 2.83 3.87 -3.76
N PRO A 120 3.74 3.57 -4.71
CA PRO A 120 4.84 2.66 -4.46
C PRO A 120 5.81 3.16 -3.39
N SER A 121 6.11 4.47 -3.34
CA SER A 121 6.98 5.03 -2.29
C SER A 121 6.38 4.87 -0.89
N ALA A 122 5.06 5.04 -0.72
CA ALA A 122 4.40 4.86 0.57
C ALA A 122 4.43 3.41 1.04
N VAL A 123 4.14 2.45 0.15
CA VAL A 123 4.22 1.02 0.47
C VAL A 123 5.66 0.63 0.83
N TRP A 124 6.63 1.12 0.07
CA TRP A 124 8.04 0.83 0.30
C TRP A 124 8.54 1.38 1.63
N ILE A 125 8.27 2.66 1.94
CA ILE A 125 8.78 3.30 3.17
C ILE A 125 8.11 2.71 4.42
N HIS A 126 6.85 2.32 4.30
CA HIS A 126 6.13 1.60 5.35
C HIS A 126 6.77 0.22 5.61
N GLY A 127 7.11 -0.52 4.54
CA GLY A 127 7.78 -1.81 4.64
C GLY A 127 9.19 -1.72 5.23
N ILE A 128 10.03 -0.81 4.71
CA ILE A 128 11.42 -0.69 5.17
C ILE A 128 11.50 -0.23 6.63
N ALA A 129 10.53 0.57 7.10
CA ALA A 129 10.46 0.97 8.50
C ALA A 129 10.23 -0.25 9.42
N ALA A 130 9.32 -1.15 9.05
CA ALA A 130 9.14 -2.40 9.79
C ALA A 130 10.40 -3.27 9.76
N ASP A 131 11.11 -3.34 8.64
CA ASP A 131 12.35 -4.11 8.53
C ASP A 131 13.47 -3.52 9.41
N GLN A 132 13.53 -2.19 9.52
CA GLN A 132 14.48 -1.51 10.40
C GLN A 132 14.17 -1.74 11.87
N LEU A 133 12.90 -1.71 12.28
CA LEU A 133 12.50 -2.01 13.66
C LEU A 133 12.92 -3.42 14.08
N ILE A 134 12.70 -4.43 13.22
CA ILE A 134 13.16 -5.80 13.51
C ILE A 134 14.67 -5.87 13.65
N LYS A 135 15.43 -5.17 12.79
CA LYS A 135 16.90 -5.11 12.92
C LYS A 135 17.36 -4.47 14.23
N GLN A 136 16.52 -3.64 14.84
CA GLN A 136 16.76 -3.02 16.15
C GLN A 136 16.26 -3.88 17.32
N GLY A 137 15.72 -5.08 17.05
CA GLY A 137 15.18 -5.98 18.07
C GLY A 137 13.73 -5.66 18.48
N ILE A 138 13.03 -4.82 17.72
CA ILE A 138 11.62 -4.45 17.96
C ILE A 138 10.75 -5.25 16.98
N GLY A 139 10.01 -6.24 17.52
CA GLY A 139 9.19 -7.16 16.72
C GLY A 139 9.94 -8.42 16.25
N PRO A 140 9.36 -9.21 15.33
CA PRO A 140 8.08 -8.98 14.65
C PRO A 140 6.86 -9.11 15.58
N ILE A 141 6.98 -9.90 16.66
CA ILE A 141 5.91 -10.12 17.62
C ILE A 141 5.78 -8.89 18.52
N GLY A 142 4.57 -8.32 18.59
CA GLY A 142 4.28 -7.17 19.45
C GLY A 142 4.61 -5.81 18.82
N LEU A 143 5.08 -5.76 17.57
CA LEU A 143 5.25 -4.50 16.84
C LEU A 143 3.87 -3.81 16.70
N THR A 144 3.82 -2.54 17.10
CA THR A 144 2.62 -1.71 17.04
C THR A 144 2.68 -0.71 15.90
N ALA A 145 1.52 -0.28 15.40
CA ALA A 145 1.46 0.70 14.33
C ALA A 145 2.15 2.03 14.69
N SER A 146 2.07 2.46 15.96
CA SER A 146 2.67 3.73 16.41
C SER A 146 4.20 3.74 16.31
N GLU A 147 4.87 2.59 16.50
CA GLU A 147 6.33 2.48 16.41
C GLU A 147 6.84 2.66 14.96
N LEU A 148 5.99 2.43 13.96
CA LEU A 148 6.33 2.64 12.55
C LEU A 148 6.56 4.13 12.26
N ILE A 149 5.79 5.04 12.90
CA ILE A 149 5.73 6.46 12.52
C ILE A 149 7.10 7.13 12.67
N ASP A 150 7.78 6.90 13.80
CA ASP A 150 9.09 7.50 14.06
C ASP A 150 10.19 6.89 13.17
N THR A 151 10.12 5.59 12.92
CA THR A 151 11.05 4.93 12.00
C THR A 151 10.85 5.40 10.56
N ILE A 152 9.61 5.59 10.09
CA ILE A 152 9.29 6.17 8.78
C ILE A 152 9.88 7.57 8.66
N ARG A 153 9.76 8.41 9.69
CA ARG A 153 10.39 9.73 9.74
C ARG A 153 11.91 9.63 9.61
N ALA A 154 12.54 8.71 10.35
CA ALA A 154 13.99 8.50 10.31
C ALA A 154 14.46 8.07 8.91
N VAL A 155 13.80 7.08 8.29
CA VAL A 155 14.08 6.63 6.92
C VAL A 155 13.98 7.80 5.94
N ARG A 156 12.90 8.58 6.01
CA ARG A 156 12.69 9.72 5.10
C ARG A 156 13.79 10.77 5.24
N ASN A 157 14.20 11.08 6.48
CA ASN A 157 15.29 12.03 6.73
C ASN A 157 16.64 11.51 6.21
N GLN A 158 16.90 10.21 6.33
CA GLN A 158 18.11 9.60 5.76
C GLN A 158 18.14 9.73 4.24
N MET A 159 17.04 9.41 3.55
CA MET A 159 16.93 9.57 2.09
C MET A 159 17.19 11.02 1.67
N TRP A 160 16.60 11.99 2.39
CA TRP A 160 16.83 13.41 2.12
C TRP A 160 18.30 13.81 2.27
N ALA A 161 18.97 13.36 3.34
CA ALA A 161 20.39 13.64 3.56
C ALA A 161 21.28 13.03 2.45
N THR A 162 21.01 11.79 2.03
CA THR A 162 21.74 11.13 0.94
C THR A 162 21.57 11.86 -0.39
N HIS A 163 20.36 12.34 -0.72
CA HIS A 163 20.12 13.14 -1.93
C HIS A 163 20.84 14.49 -1.92
N GLN A 164 20.96 15.15 -0.76
CA GLN A 164 21.70 16.41 -0.64
C GLN A 164 23.20 16.20 -0.88
N GLN A 165 23.80 15.16 -0.28
CA GLN A 165 25.22 14.84 -0.45
C GLN A 165 25.60 14.62 -1.91
N HIS A 166 24.81 13.83 -2.66
CA HIS A 166 25.06 13.59 -4.09
C HIS A 166 24.86 14.84 -4.97
N SER A 167 24.09 15.82 -4.52
CA SER A 167 23.89 17.09 -5.25
C SER A 167 25.03 18.08 -5.01
N THR A 168 25.69 18.01 -3.86
CA THR A 168 26.90 18.82 -3.55
C THR A 168 28.17 18.26 -4.16
N ASP A 169 28.26 16.96 -4.43
CA ASP A 169 29.47 16.32 -5.02
C ASP A 169 29.60 16.54 -6.55
N LEU A 170 28.66 17.26 -7.16
CA LEU A 170 28.64 17.59 -8.60
C LEU A 170 29.16 19.02 -8.89
N PHE A 171 29.81 19.68 -7.92
CA PHE A 171 30.45 20.99 -8.07
C PHE A 171 31.92 20.97 -7.65
#